data_AF-A0AAE9TAB6-F1
#
_entry.id   AF-A0AAE9TAB6-F1
#
_cell.length_a   1.000
_cell.length_b   1.000
_cell.length_c   1.000
_cell.angle_alpha   90.00
_cell.angle_beta   90.00
_cell.angle_gamma   90.00
#
_symmetry.space_group_name_H-M   'P 1'
#
loop_
_entity.id
_entity.type
_entity.pdbx_description
1 polymer ?
#
loop_
_entity_poly.entity_id
_entity_poly.type
_entity_poly.pdbx_seq_one_letter_code
_entity_poly.pdbx_strand_id
1 'polypeptide(L)' 'METLVVNCGEYEFTRFESAVRTLEQEYGYEGEAWEMVVASGDLEILSDFLNADVLNAEIE' A
#
# COMPACT_ATOMS: atom_id res chain seq x y z
N MET A 1 -10.43 -4.78 -12.33
CA MET A 1 -9.19 -5.19 -11.66
C MET A 1 -8.78 -3.96 -10.91
N GLU A 2 -8.81 -4.01 -9.59
CA GLU A 2 -8.48 -2.86 -8.76
C GLU A 2 -6.98 -2.57 -8.87
N THR A 3 -6.65 -1.30 -9.08
CA THR A 3 -5.28 -0.80 -9.13
C THR A 3 -5.07 0.18 -8.00
N LEU A 4 -4.09 -0.08 -7.14
CA LEU A 4 -3.65 0.85 -6.12
C LEU A 4 -2.68 1.86 -6.75
N VAL A 5 -3.06 3.13 -6.76
CA VAL A 5 -2.25 4.25 -7.23
C VAL A 5 -1.78 5.03 -6.01
N VAL A 6 -0.46 5.22 -5.89
CA VAL A 6 0.18 5.90 -4.74
C VAL A 6 0.92 7.14 -5.22
N ASN A 7 0.84 8.22 -4.44
CA ASN A 7 1.46 9.52 -4.67
C ASN A 7 1.19 10.07 -6.08
N CYS A 8 -0.08 10.14 -6.47
CA CYS A 8 -0.48 10.70 -7.77
C CYS A 8 0.14 9.96 -8.98
N GLY A 9 0.30 8.63 -8.88
CA GLY A 9 0.84 7.79 -9.96
C GLY A 9 2.35 7.58 -9.91
N GLU A 10 3.02 7.91 -8.80
CA GLU A 10 4.42 7.54 -8.59
C GLU A 10 4.57 6.00 -8.57
N TYR A 11 3.62 5.32 -7.92
CA TYR A 11 3.52 3.88 -7.95
C TYR A 11 2.11 3.41 -8.32
N GLU A 12 2.05 2.34 -9.10
CA GLU A 12 0.82 1.69 -9.52
C GLU A 12 0.93 0.18 -9.32
N PHE A 13 0.00 -0.41 -8.56
CA PHE A 13 0.02 -1.83 -8.23
C PHE A 13 -1.31 -2.50 -8.50
N THR A 14 -1.27 -3.56 -9.31
CA THR A 14 -2.38 -4.49 -9.53
C THR A 14 -2.27 -5.75 -8.66
N ARG A 15 -1.18 -5.88 -7.90
CA ARG A 15 -0.89 -7.04 -7.05
C ARG A 15 -0.42 -6.55 -5.68
N PHE A 16 -1.11 -7.01 -4.64
CA PHE A 16 -0.81 -6.69 -3.24
C PHE A 16 0.64 -7.00 -2.85
N GLU A 17 1.14 -8.20 -3.19
CA GLU A 17 2.51 -8.61 -2.86
C GLU A 17 3.59 -7.68 -3.47
N SER A 18 3.33 -7.15 -4.67
CA SER A 18 4.24 -6.19 -5.31
C SER A 18 4.22 -4.85 -4.57
N ALA A 19 3.03 -4.38 -4.18
CA ALA A 19 2.88 -3.14 -3.42
C ALA A 19 3.64 -3.21 -2.09
N VAL A 20 3.39 -4.25 -1.29
CA VAL A 20 4.05 -4.47 0.01
C VAL A 20 5.57 -4.45 -0.13
N ARG A 21 6.14 -5.22 -1.07
CA ARG A 21 7.59 -5.29 -1.26
C ARG A 21 8.21 -3.94 -1.60
N THR A 22 7.56 -3.15 -2.45
CA THR A 22 8.06 -1.82 -2.82
C THR A 22 7.94 -0.87 -1.63
N LEU A 23 6.82 -0.90 -0.92
CA LEU A 23 6.57 -0.04 0.23
C LEU A 23 7.55 -0.33 1.38
N GLU A 24 7.90 -1.59 1.64
CA GLU A 24 8.94 -1.97 2.60
C GLU A 24 10.33 -1.46 2.20
N GLN A 25 10.66 -1.53 0.90
CA GLN A 25 12.00 -1.13 0.40
C GLN A 25 12.18 0.38 0.32
N GLU A 26 11.17 1.10 -0.16
CA GLU A 26 11.26 2.53 -0.47
C GLU A 26 10.85 3.40 0.71
N TYR A 27 9.85 2.97 1.50
CA TYR A 27 9.33 3.73 2.64
C TYR A 27 9.73 3.15 4.01
N GLY A 28 10.28 1.93 4.03
CA GLY A 28 10.76 1.31 5.27
C GLY A 28 9.64 0.89 6.23
N TYR A 29 8.44 0.60 5.72
CA TYR A 29 7.33 0.15 6.55
C TYR A 29 7.65 -1.16 7.29
N GLU A 30 7.43 -1.15 8.60
CA GLU A 30 7.66 -2.27 9.49
C GLU A 30 6.80 -2.14 10.77
N GLY A 31 6.80 -3.19 11.61
CA GLY A 31 6.10 -3.19 12.90
C GLY A 31 4.66 -3.68 12.84
N GLU A 32 4.01 -3.75 14.02
CA GLU A 32 2.73 -4.44 14.22
C GLU A 32 1.60 -3.92 13.31
N ALA A 33 1.48 -2.60 13.15
CA ALA A 33 0.46 -2.00 12.29
C ALA A 33 0.66 -2.41 10.81
N TRP A 34 1.92 -2.43 10.34
CA TRP A 34 2.25 -2.89 9.00
C TRP A 34 2.00 -4.38 8.82
N GLU A 35 2.40 -5.21 9.81
CA GLU A 35 2.17 -6.65 9.78
C GLU A 35 0.68 -7.00 9.69
N MET A 36 -0.20 -6.22 10.32
CA MET A 36 -1.65 -6.38 10.19
C MET A 36 -2.15 -6.06 8.77
N VAL A 37 -1.60 -5.02 8.13
CA VAL A 37 -1.91 -4.69 6.73
C VAL A 37 -1.44 -5.81 5.82
N VAL A 38 -0.19 -6.27 5.95
CA VAL A 38 0.37 -7.37 5.14
C VAL A 38 -0.45 -8.65 5.31
N ALA A 39 -0.87 -8.97 6.54
CA ALA A 39 -1.70 -10.13 6.83
C ALA A 39 -3.12 -10.05 6.22
N SER A 40 -3.63 -8.85 5.96
CA SER A 40 -4.94 -8.67 5.35
C SER A 40 -4.97 -9.10 3.88
N GLY A 41 -3.87 -8.91 3.15
CA GLY A 41 -3.80 -9.17 1.71
C GLY A 41 -4.72 -8.29 0.86
N ASP A 42 -5.22 -7.19 1.42
CA ASP A 42 -6.29 -6.37 0.86
C ASP A 42 -5.78 -4.99 0.43
N LEU A 43 -5.97 -4.64 -0.85
CA LEU A 43 -5.54 -3.35 -1.40
C LEU A 43 -6.32 -2.17 -0.82
N GLU A 44 -7.58 -2.35 -0.41
CA GLU A 44 -8.36 -1.29 0.23
C GLU A 44 -7.79 -0.96 1.61
N ILE A 45 -7.49 -1.98 2.42
CA ILE A 45 -6.87 -1.81 3.73
C ILE A 45 -5.48 -1.17 3.60
N LEU A 46 -4.72 -1.57 2.57
CA LEU A 46 -3.43 -0.95 2.27
C LEU A 46 -3.59 0.53 1.86
N SER A 47 -4.57 0.85 1.02
CA SER A 47 -4.87 2.24 0.63
C SER A 47 -5.21 3.11 1.83
N ASP A 48 -6.07 2.61 2.72
CA ASP A 48 -6.45 3.32 3.95
C ASP A 48 -5.25 3.55 4.87
N PHE A 49 -4.38 2.54 5.02
CA PHE A 49 -3.14 2.67 5.79
C PHE A 49 -2.21 3.74 5.22
N LEU A 50 -2.00 3.76 3.91
CA LEU A 50 -1.13 4.73 3.24
C LEU A 50 -1.69 6.16 3.37
N ASN A 51 -3.00 6.33 3.21
CA ASN A 51 -3.66 7.63 3.42
C ASN A 51 -3.55 8.12 4.86
N ALA A 52 -3.62 7.21 5.84
CA ALA A 52 -3.40 7.55 7.25
C ALA A 52 -1.95 8.02 7.50
N ASP A 53 -0.98 7.52 6.73
CA ASP A 53 0.41 7.97 6.74
C ASP A 53 0.71 9.13 5.78
N VAL A 54 -0.34 9.81 5.29
CA VAL A 54 -0.25 11.00 4.42
C VAL A 54 0.37 10.71 3.04
N LEU A 55 0.46 9.44 2.64
CA LEU A 55 0.70 9.06 1.26
C LEU A 55 -0.64 9.08 0.50
N ASN A 56 -0.69 9.81 -0.60
CA ASN A 56 -1.92 9.90 -1.39
C ASN A 56 -2.18 8.56 -2.09
N ALA A 57 -3.09 7.74 -1.58
CA ALA A 57 -3.40 6.42 -2.13
C ALA A 57 -4.86 6.32 -2.58
N GLU A 58 -5.09 5.80 -3.79
CA GLU A 58 -6.42 5.63 -4.37
C GLU A 58 -6.56 4.28 -5.09
N ILE A 59 -7.79 3.77 -5.15
CA ILE A 59 -8.14 2.55 -5.88
C ILE A 59 -8.90 2.94 -7.16
N GLU A 60 -8.36 2.53 -8.31
CA GLU A 60 -8.96 2.69 -9.65
C GLU A 60 -9.44 1.37 -10.26
#